data_AF-A0A8T1K1Y7-F1
#
_entry.id   AF-A0A8T1K1Y7-F1
#
_cell.length_a   1.000
_cell.length_b   1.000
_cell.length_c   1.000
_cell.angle_alpha   90.00
_cell.angle_beta   90.00
_cell.angle_gamma   90.00
#
_symmetry.space_group_name_H-M   'P 1'
#
loop_
_entity.id
_entity.type
_entity.pdbx_description
1 polymer ?
#
loop_
_entity_poly.entity_id
_entity_poly.type
_entity_poly.pdbx_seq_one_letter_code
_entity_poly.pdbx_strand_id
1 'polypeptide(L)' 'MLEQLTDAARVALNDRNNFGKAEVPFSDEHYEDHLDKAWPF' A
#
# COMPACT_ATOMS: atom_id res chain seq x y z
N MET A 1 4.70 -7.95 9.78
CA MET A 1 3.41 -7.82 9.07
C MET A 1 3.65 -6.86 7.93
N LEU A 2 3.22 -7.12 6.71
CA LEU A 2 3.86 -6.66 5.47
C LEU A 2 5.23 -7.31 5.22
N GLU A 3 6.16 -7.31 6.18
CA GLU A 3 7.44 -8.07 6.04
C GLU A 3 7.25 -9.59 6.09
N GLN A 4 6.05 -10.06 6.44
CA GLN A 4 5.67 -11.47 6.41
C GLN A 4 5.10 -11.89 5.05
N LEU A 5 4.85 -10.94 4.15
CA LEU A 5 4.40 -11.23 2.79
C LEU A 5 5.56 -11.75 1.95
N THR A 6 5.25 -12.61 0.99
CA THR A 6 6.21 -12.95 -0.04
C THR A 6 6.45 -11.75 -0.95
N ASP A 7 7.62 -11.71 -1.60
CA ASP A 7 7.95 -10.65 -2.56
C ASP A 7 6.89 -10.53 -3.66
N ALA A 8 6.37 -11.67 -4.13
CA ALA A 8 5.30 -11.71 -5.13
C ALA A 8 4.01 -11.05 -4.63
N ALA A 9 3.63 -11.29 -3.36
CA ALA A 9 2.47 -10.64 -2.77
C ALA A 9 2.70 -9.13 -2.62
N ARG A 10 3.91 -8.70 -2.24
CA ARG A 10 4.26 -7.28 -2.13
C ARG A 10 4.20 -6.58 -3.49
N VAL A 11 4.75 -7.19 -4.54
CA VAL A 11 4.68 -6.66 -5.92
C VAL A 11 3.23 -6.57 -6.40
N ALA A 12 2.41 -7.60 -6.16
CA ALA A 12 1.01 -7.58 -6.56
C ALA A 12 0.21 -6.48 -5.85
N LEU A 13 0.49 -6.21 -4.57
CA LEU A 13 -0.14 -5.15 -3.79
C LEU A 13 0.32 -3.74 -4.20
N ASN A 14 1.54 -3.60 -4.72
CA ASN A 14 2.08 -2.33 -5.22
C ASN A 14 1.64 -1.99 -6.65
N ASP A 15 1.14 -2.96 -7.43
CA ASP A 15 0.67 -2.67 -8.79
C ASP A 15 -0.75 -2.11 -8.78
N ARG A 16 -0.85 -0.79 -8.98
CA ARG A 16 -2.13 -0.06 -9.07
C ARG A 16 -3.10 -0.64 -10.11
N ASN A 17 -2.62 -1.30 -11.16
CA ASN A 17 -3.49 -1.86 -12.19
C ASN A 17 -4.34 -3.04 -11.66
N ASN A 18 -3.94 -3.66 -10.55
CA ASN A 18 -4.65 -4.79 -9.94
C ASN A 18 -5.95 -4.37 -9.22
N PHE A 19 -6.12 -3.08 -8.89
CA PHE A 19 -7.20 -2.61 -8.02
C PHE A 19 -8.18 -1.64 -8.69
N GLY A 20 -7.98 -1.34 -9.98
CA GLY A 20 -8.89 -0.52 -10.78
C GLY A 20 -8.99 0.92 -10.25
N LYS A 21 -10.06 1.22 -9.51
CA LYS A 21 -10.26 2.54 -8.85
C LYS A 21 -9.90 2.52 -7.37
N ALA A 22 -9.71 1.35 -6.78
CA ALA A 22 -9.31 1.22 -5.39
C ALA A 22 -7.79 1.37 -5.24
N GLU A 23 -7.35 1.84 -4.08
CA GLU A 23 -5.96 2.11 -3.77
C GLU A 23 -5.55 1.28 -2.55
N VAL A 24 -4.34 0.71 -2.57
CA VAL A 24 -3.80 -0.05 -1.45
C VAL A 24 -3.06 0.90 -0.50
N PRO A 25 -3.59 1.17 0.71
CA PRO A 25 -3.09 2.27 1.55
C PRO A 25 -1.75 1.98 2.22
N PHE A 26 -1.30 0.73 2.21
CA PHE A 26 -0.02 0.30 2.78
C PHE A 26 0.97 -0.17 1.71
N SER A 27 0.69 0.10 0.43
CA SER A 27 1.66 -0.09 -0.64
C SER A 27 2.84 0.85 -0.46
N ASP A 28 3.98 0.51 -1.07
CA ASP A 28 5.21 1.30 -0.95
C ASP A 28 5.02 2.73 -1.49
N GLU A 29 4.11 2.94 -2.45
CA GLU A 29 3.78 4.27 -3.01
C GLU A 29 2.90 5.11 -2.08
N HIS A 30 2.02 4.49 -1.30
CA HIS A 30 0.95 5.21 -0.58
C HIS A 30 1.12 5.24 0.94
N TYR A 31 2.01 4.44 1.51
CA TYR A 31 2.14 4.29 2.95
C TYR A 31 2.42 5.62 3.67
N GLU A 32 3.42 6.38 3.23
CA GLU A 32 3.79 7.65 3.87
C GLU A 32 2.69 8.72 3.72
N ASP A 33 2.10 8.83 2.53
CA ASP A 33 0.99 9.76 2.26
C ASP A 33 -0.24 9.47 3.11
N HIS A 34 -0.58 8.19 3.31
CA HIS A 34 -1.68 7.81 4.20
C HIS A 34 -1.35 8.04 5.67
N LEU A 35 -0.09 7.87 6.08
CA LEU A 35 0.32 8.19 7.45
C LEU A 35 0.17 9.69 7.74
N ASP A 36 0.59 10.55 6.83
CA ASP A 36 0.44 12.01 6.95
C ASP A 36 -1.04 12.40 7.01
N LYS A 37 -1.87 11.85 6.12
CA LYS A 37 -3.33 12.11 6.11
C LYS A 37 -4.06 11.55 7.34
N ALA A 38 -3.58 10.43 7.88
CA ALA A 38 -4.15 9.81 9.06
C ALA A 38 -3.70 10.50 10.36
N TRP A 39 -2.75 11.44 10.29
CA TRP A 39 -2.28 12.16 11.45
C TRP A 39 -3.40 13.02 12.07
N PRO A 40 -3.80 12.76 13.32
CA PRO A 40 -5.01 13.33 13.88
C PRO A 40 -4.83 14.70 14.56
N PHE A 41 -3.64 15.31 14.49
CA PHE A 41 -3.29 16.52 15.24
C PHE A 41 -2.83 17.67 14.35
#